data_AF-A0A947HG81-F1
#
_entry.id   AF-A0A947HG81-F1
#
_cell.length_a   1.000
_cell.length_b   1.000
_cell.length_c   1.000
_cell.angle_alpha   90.00
_cell.angle_beta   90.00
_cell.angle_gamma   90.00
#
_symmetry.space_group_name_H-M   'P 1'
#
loop_
_entity.id
_entity.type
_entity.pdbx_description
1 polymer ?
#
loop_
_entity_poly.entity_id
_entity_poly.type
_entity_poly.pdbx_seq_one_letter_code
_entity_poly.pdbx_strand_id
1 'polypeptide(L)'
;MGILGMILSLLGIGVSLVFGIILLVQAFKESIIWGLVYLFVPFGAFVYIFKYWDNAKKPFLYSLLGIPPMILGGVLAGMSAGG
;
A
#
# COMPACT_ATOMS: atom_id res chain seq x y z
N MET A 1 -13.98 -11.96 -17.67
CA MET A 1 -13.75 -11.76 -16.22
C MET A 1 -12.27 -11.61 -15.88
N GLY A 2 -11.36 -12.39 -16.48
CA GLY A 2 -9.91 -12.30 -16.20
C GLY A 2 -9.27 -10.93 -16.39
N ILE A 3 -9.40 -10.33 -17.58
CA ILE A 3 -8.81 -9.01 -17.88
C ILE A 3 -9.35 -7.91 -16.95
N LEU A 4 -10.66 -7.92 -16.68
CA LEU A 4 -11.28 -6.98 -15.74
C LEU A 4 -10.71 -7.15 -14.32
N GLY A 5 -10.54 -8.40 -13.87
CA GLY A 5 -9.91 -8.71 -12.58
C GLY A 5 -8.47 -8.20 -12.51
N MET A 6 -7.66 -8.42 -13.55
CA MET A 6 -6.29 -7.92 -13.63
C MET A 6 -6.22 -6.39 -13.57
N ILE A 7 -7.05 -5.69 -14.35
CA ILE A 7 -7.10 -4.22 -14.34
C ILE A 7 -7.45 -3.71 -12.93
N LEU A 8 -8.47 -4.29 -12.30
CA LEU A 8 -8.90 -3.89 -10.97
C LEU A 8 -7.81 -4.14 -9.92
N SER A 9 -7.14 -5.30 -9.99
CA SER A 9 -6.00 -5.58 -9.13
C SER A 9 -4.89 -4.55 -9.30
N LEU A 10 -4.48 -4.26 -10.54
CA LEU A 10 -3.42 -3.29 -10.84
C LEU A 10 -3.76 -1.88 -10.34
N LEU A 11 -5.02 -1.45 -10.42
CA LEU A 11 -5.47 -0.19 -9.83
C LEU A 11 -5.29 -0.19 -8.31
N GLY A 12 -5.64 -1.29 -7.64
CA GLY A 12 -5.40 -1.46 -6.21
C GLY A 12 -3.92 -1.37 -5.84
N ILE A 13 -3.05 -2.06 -6.60
CA ILE A 13 -1.59 -1.97 -6.45
C ILE A 13 -1.12 -0.53 -6.63
N GLY A 14 -1.57 0.14 -7.69
CA GLY A 14 -1.18 1.51 -7.98
C GLY A 14 -1.52 2.46 -6.82
N VAL A 15 -2.73 2.39 -6.30
CA VAL A 15 -3.16 3.21 -5.16
C VAL A 15 -2.30 2.92 -3.92
N SER A 16 -2.14 1.66 -3.54
CA SER A 16 -1.34 1.30 -2.36
C SER A 16 0.13 1.70 -2.51
N LEU A 17 0.71 1.59 -3.70
CA LEU A 17 2.09 2.01 -3.97
C LEU A 17 2.26 3.52 -3.88
N VAL A 18 1.37 4.31 -4.48
CA VAL A 18 1.45 5.78 -4.45
C VAL A 18 1.46 6.27 -3.00
N PHE A 19 0.52 5.80 -2.18
CA PHE A 19 0.45 6.22 -0.79
C PHE A 19 1.54 5.60 0.09
N GLY A 20 2.02 4.39 -0.24
CA GLY A 20 3.19 3.78 0.39
C GLY A 20 4.47 4.59 0.16
N ILE A 21 4.67 5.10 -1.06
CA ILE A 21 5.79 5.98 -1.40
C ILE A 21 5.65 7.32 -0.68
N ILE A 22 4.44 7.89 -0.58
CA ILE A 22 4.21 9.12 0.19
C ILE A 22 4.62 8.93 1.66
N LEU A 23 4.24 7.81 2.29
CA LEU A 23 4.66 7.48 3.66
C LEU A 23 6.18 7.33 3.77
N LEU A 24 6.83 6.65 2.82
CA LEU A 24 8.28 6.51 2.77
C LEU A 24 8.97 7.86 2.67
N VAL A 25 8.49 8.75 1.80
CA VAL A 25 9.01 10.12 1.65
C VAL A 25 8.83 10.90 2.95
N GLN A 26 7.68 10.78 3.62
CA GLN A 26 7.49 11.41 4.92
C GLN A 26 8.46 10.88 5.99
N ALA A 27 8.76 9.58 5.97
CA ALA A 27 9.75 9.00 6.87
C ALA A 27 11.17 9.56 6.64
N PHE A 28 11.58 9.72 5.37
CA PHE A 28 12.85 10.38 5.03
C PHE A 28 12.88 11.87 5.38
N LYS A 29 11.74 12.57 5.26
CA LYS A 29 11.61 13.98 5.65
C LYS A 29 11.77 14.18 7.16
N GLU A 30 11.34 13.20 7.96
CA GLU A 30 11.56 13.22 9.41
C GLU A 30 13.04 13.01 9.76
N SER A 31 13.66 11.95 9.22
CA SER A 31 15.11 11.75 9.27
C SER A 31 15.54 10.63 8.32
N ILE A 32 16.83 10.63 7.95
CA ILE A 32 17.42 9.53 7.17
C ILE A 32 17.25 8.19 7.89
N ILE A 33 17.42 8.17 9.22
CA ILE A 33 17.29 6.94 10.03
C ILE A 33 15.86 6.41 9.95
N TRP A 34 14.84 7.25 10.09
CA TRP A 34 13.44 6.81 9.99
C TRP A 34 13.09 6.31 8.59
N GLY A 35 13.59 6.95 7.53
CA GLY A 35 13.43 6.45 6.16
C GLY A 35 14.03 5.04 5.96
N LEU A 36 15.23 4.81 6.50
CA LEU A 36 15.89 3.50 6.44
C LEU A 36 15.17 2.44 7.29
N VAL A 37 14.72 2.80 8.50
CA VAL A 37 13.93 1.91 9.37
C VAL A 37 12.61 1.54 8.69
N TYR A 38 11.94 2.50 8.06
CA TYR A 38 10.71 2.25 7.32
C TYR A 38 10.92 1.24 6.18
N LEU A 39 12.05 1.33 5.47
CA LEU A 39 12.33 0.53 4.27
C LEU A 39 12.90 -0.86 4.56
N PHE A 40 13.86 -0.97 5.49
CA PHE A 40 14.66 -2.18 5.68
C PHE A 40 14.31 -2.96 6.95
N VAL A 41 13.72 -2.32 7.96
CA VAL A 41 13.42 -2.99 9.22
C VAL A 41 12.01 -3.60 9.15
N PRO A 42 11.86 -4.91 9.39
CA PRO A 42 10.54 -5.53 9.50
C PRO A 42 9.67 -4.80 10.51
N PHE A 43 8.42 -4.52 10.13
CA PHE A 43 7.48 -3.73 10.92
C PHE A 43 7.88 -2.28 11.23
N GLY A 44 9.04 -1.81 10.76
CA GLY A 44 9.49 -0.42 10.93
C GLY A 44 8.50 0.59 10.35
N ALA A 45 7.85 0.24 9.23
CA ALA A 45 6.77 1.02 8.66
C ALA A 45 5.58 1.19 9.62
N PHE A 46 5.15 0.11 10.30
CA PHE A 46 4.06 0.19 11.28
C PHE A 46 4.46 1.02 12.49
N VAL A 47 5.67 0.83 13.02
CA VAL A 47 6.19 1.64 14.13
C VAL A 47 6.21 3.13 13.76
N TYR A 48 6.67 3.47 12.55
CA TYR A 48 6.65 4.84 12.05
C TYR A 48 5.22 5.40 11.96
N ILE A 49 4.28 4.64 11.40
CA ILE A 49 2.88 5.06 11.25
C ILE A 49 2.23 5.34 12.61
N PHE A 50 2.41 4.47 13.61
CA PHE A 50 1.85 4.68 14.94
C PHE A 50 2.54 5.83 15.68
N LYS A 51 3.86 5.96 15.55
CA LYS A 51 4.62 7.04 16.19
C LYS A 51 4.30 8.42 15.61
N TYR A 52 4.18 8.51 14.29
CA TYR A 52 3.95 9.75 13.55
C TYR A 52 2.53 9.81 12.99
N TRP A 53 1.56 9.34 13.78
CA TRP A 53 0.18 9.13 13.36
C TRP A 53 -0.46 10.39 12.76
N ASP A 54 -0.22 11.57 13.31
CA ASP A 54 -0.85 12.79 12.81
C ASP A 54 -0.49 13.13 11.35
N ASN A 55 0.73 12.80 10.95
CA ASN A 55 1.23 13.00 9.59
C ASN A 55 0.98 11.77 8.69
N ALA A 56 1.05 10.57 9.26
CA ALA A 56 0.94 9.30 8.55
C ALA A 56 -0.50 8.83 8.32
N LYS A 57 -1.48 9.24 9.15
CA LYS A 57 -2.84 8.68 9.14
C LYS A 57 -3.55 8.81 7.80
N LYS A 58 -3.48 9.98 7.16
CA LYS A 58 -4.16 10.22 5.87
C LYS A 58 -3.60 9.32 4.76
N PRO A 59 -2.30 9.37 4.44
CA PRO A 59 -1.74 8.51 3.40
C PRO A 59 -1.83 7.02 3.76
N PHE A 60 -1.72 6.64 5.04
CA PHE A 60 -1.95 5.26 5.45
C PHE A 60 -3.39 4.80 5.18
N LEU A 61 -4.40 5.58 5.58
CA LEU A 61 -5.80 5.22 5.30
C LEU A 61 -6.10 5.18 3.80
N TYR A 62 -5.49 6.06 3.01
CA TYR A 62 -5.64 6.03 1.56
C TYR A 62 -4.93 4.84 0.91
N SER A 63 -3.80 4.36 1.46
CA SER A 63 -3.15 3.15 0.94
C SER A 63 -4.03 1.91 1.14
N LEU A 64 -4.84 1.87 2.21
CA LEU A 64 -5.81 0.80 2.48
C LEU A 64 -6.97 0.78 1.49
N LEU A 65 -7.30 1.91 0.84
CA LEU A 65 -8.33 1.94 -0.21
C LEU A 65 -7.96 1.11 -1.45
N GLY A 66 -6.67 0.77 -1.61
CA GLY A 66 -6.22 -0.16 -2.65
C GLY A 66 -6.53 -1.64 -2.35
N ILE A 67 -6.84 -1.99 -1.09
CA ILE A 67 -7.07 -3.39 -0.68
C ILE A 67 -8.35 -3.97 -1.31
N PRO A 68 -9.53 -3.31 -1.24
CA PRO A 68 -10.74 -3.85 -1.87
C PRO A 68 -10.58 -4.18 -3.37
N PRO A 69 -10.08 -3.28 -4.23
CA PRO A 69 -9.89 -3.61 -5.66
C PRO A 69 -8.81 -4.67 -5.90
N MET A 70 -7.74 -4.72 -5.07
CA MET A 70 -6.76 -5.81 -5.12
C MET A 70 -7.41 -7.19 -4.91
N ILE A 71 -8.17 -7.34 -3.82
CA ILE A 71 -8.79 -8.61 -3.44
C ILE A 71 -9.86 -9.00 -4.46
N LEU A 72 -10.78 -8.09 -4.78
CA LEU A 72 -11.84 -8.35 -5.74
C LEU A 72 -11.28 -8.68 -7.12
N GLY A 73 -10.28 -7.92 -7.57
CA GLY A 73 -9.61 -8.17 -8.84
C GLY A 73 -8.93 -9.54 -8.89
N GLY A 74 -8.25 -9.92 -7.81
CA GLY A 74 -7.54 -11.19 -7.69
C GLY A 74 -8.50 -12.39 -7.71
N VAL A 75 -9.61 -12.29 -6.98
CA VAL A 75 -10.68 -13.30 -6.99
C VAL A 75 -11.28 -13.44 -8.39
N LEU A 76 -11.67 -12.32 -9.03
CA LEU A 76 -12.25 -12.32 -10.38
C LEU A 76 -11.28 -12.85 -11.46
N ALA A 77 -9.99 -12.55 -11.32
CA ALA A 77 -8.96 -13.07 -12.21
C ALA A 77 -8.75 -14.59 -12.02
N GLY A 78 -8.64 -15.04 -10.77
CA GLY A 78 -8.47 -16.45 -10.42
C GLY A 78 -9.65 -17.33 -10.86
N MET A 79 -10.88 -16.84 -10.67
CA MET A 79 -12.11 -17.53 -11.14
C MET A 79 -12.14 -17.76 -12.65
N SER A 80 -11.44 -16.93 -13.43
CA SER A 80 -11.36 -17.10 -14.90
C SER A 80 -10.23 -18.00 -15.38
N ALA A 81 -9.26 -18.30 -14.52
CA ALA A 81 -8.12 -19.16 -14.84
C ALA A 81 -8.35 -20.64 -14.47
N GLY A 82 -9.33 -20.92 -13.61
CA GLY A 82 -9.70 -22.27 -13.16
C GLY A 82 -11.04 -22.78 -13.70
N GLY A 83 -11.64 -22.12 -14.69
CA GLY A 83 -12.93 -22.48 -15.30
C GLY A 83 -12.81 -22.80 -16.79
#